data_AF-A0A1B6JEW6-F1
#
_entry.id   AF-A0A1B6JEW6-F1
#
_cell.length_a   1.000
_cell.length_b   1.000
_cell.length_c   1.000
_cell.angle_alpha   90.00
_cell.angle_beta   90.00
_cell.angle_gamma   90.00
#
_symmetry.space_group_name_H-M   'P 1'
#
loop_
_entity.id
_entity.type
_entity.pdbx_description
1 polymer ?
#
loop_
_entity_poly.entity_id
_entity_poly.type
_entity_poly.pdbx_seq_one_letter_code
_entity_poly.pdbx_strand_id
1 'polypeptide(L)'
;MENKKGRISIFEVIKHSQLVKYFTMLFFLVVNFFSPTHTDELKEIGFKDSSKFGVFYSLQTILDTLDETRYQNKPKVHQLLGVFENHCKPRDSRPLSSSRPYPFIVIEGAQRTGRRILGKALAKSIGAKAVVGIPRCMIKLRHQFDTESELKRTFFGLCNYITAFNIRHMVENMPVVLIGYWMDQATFNIAKEYPNVLPP
;
A
#
# COMPACT_ATOMS: atom_id res chain seq x y z
N MET A 1 -40.89 -57.43 -37.03
CA MET A 1 -40.42 -56.95 -35.72
C MET A 1 -39.09 -56.22 -35.93
N GLU A 2 -39.11 -55.02 -36.50
CA GLU A 2 -39.34 -53.70 -35.89
C GLU A 2 -38.11 -53.06 -35.22
N ASN A 3 -37.40 -52.28 -36.03
CA ASN A 3 -36.99 -50.88 -35.82
C ASN A 3 -36.21 -50.50 -34.54
N LYS A 4 -34.87 -50.49 -34.62
CA LYS A 4 -33.99 -49.78 -33.66
C LYS A 4 -34.00 -48.28 -33.95
N LYS A 5 -34.87 -47.56 -33.25
CA LYS A 5 -34.94 -46.09 -33.25
C LYS A 5 -33.75 -45.50 -32.48
N GLY A 6 -32.94 -44.69 -33.16
CA GLY A 6 -31.78 -44.01 -32.60
C GLY A 6 -32.16 -43.12 -31.40
N ARG A 7 -31.53 -43.38 -30.26
CA ARG A 7 -31.71 -42.61 -29.03
C ARG A 7 -30.72 -41.45 -29.07
N ILE A 8 -31.12 -40.33 -29.65
CA ILE A 8 -30.33 -39.08 -29.61
C ILE A 8 -30.25 -38.67 -28.14
N SER A 9 -29.02 -38.54 -27.64
CA SER A 9 -28.77 -38.13 -26.26
C SER A 9 -29.25 -36.69 -26.08
N ILE A 10 -30.07 -36.45 -25.06
CA ILE A 10 -30.55 -35.09 -24.71
C ILE A 10 -29.38 -34.10 -24.54
N PHE A 11 -28.20 -34.61 -24.20
CA PHE A 11 -26.97 -33.84 -24.08
C PHE A 11 -26.40 -33.33 -25.42
N GLU A 12 -26.65 -34.01 -26.55
CA GLU A 12 -26.23 -33.53 -27.87
C GLU A 12 -27.10 -32.39 -28.37
N VAL A 13 -28.41 -32.41 -28.06
CA VAL A 13 -29.36 -31.34 -28.41
C VAL A 13 -29.08 -30.06 -27.61
N ILE A 14 -28.72 -30.20 -26.34
CA ILE A 14 -28.40 -29.07 -25.46
C ILE A 14 -27.10 -28.36 -25.91
N LYS A 15 -26.13 -29.10 -26.46
CA LYS A 15 -24.83 -28.55 -26.87
C LYS A 15 -24.90 -27.60 -28.09
N HIS A 16 -25.94 -27.72 -28.92
CA HIS A 16 -26.14 -26.90 -30.13
C HIS A 16 -27.28 -25.87 -30.03
N SER A 17 -27.99 -25.80 -28.91
CA SER A 17 -29.10 -24.86 -28.73
C SER A 17 -28.59 -23.41 -28.63
N GLN A 18 -28.99 -22.57 -29.59
CA GLN A 18 -28.71 -21.12 -29.57
C GLN A 18 -29.25 -20.46 -28.29
N LEU A 19 -30.35 -20.97 -27.74
CA LEU A 19 -30.96 -20.47 -26.51
C LEU A 19 -30.04 -20.63 -25.30
N VAL A 20 -29.31 -21.75 -25.20
CA VAL A 20 -28.34 -21.99 -24.13
C VAL A 20 -27.17 -21.03 -24.24
N LYS A 21 -26.72 -20.72 -25.46
CA LYS A 21 -25.67 -19.72 -25.70
C LYS A 21 -26.11 -18.31 -25.33
N TYR A 22 -27.34 -17.93 -25.68
CA TYR A 22 -27.89 -16.63 -25.26
C TYR A 22 -28.09 -16.55 -23.76
N PHE A 23 -28.54 -17.63 -23.11
CA PHE A 23 -28.71 -17.67 -21.67
C PHE A 23 -27.37 -17.58 -20.93
N THR A 24 -26.34 -18.31 -21.38
CA THR A 24 -25.00 -18.19 -20.79
C THR A 24 -24.40 -16.81 -21.05
N MET A 25 -24.54 -16.26 -22.26
CA MET A 25 -24.04 -14.91 -22.58
C MET A 25 -24.76 -13.84 -21.76
N LEU A 26 -26.08 -13.95 -21.58
CA LEU A 26 -26.88 -13.04 -20.74
C LEU A 26 -26.51 -13.19 -19.26
N PHE A 27 -26.29 -14.41 -18.78
CA PHE A 27 -25.82 -14.66 -17.41
C PHE A 27 -24.43 -14.04 -17.19
N PHE A 28 -23.49 -14.21 -18.12
CA PHE A 28 -22.19 -13.54 -18.06
C PHE A 28 -22.31 -12.01 -18.14
N LEU A 29 -23.20 -11.47 -18.98
CA LEU A 29 -23.46 -10.02 -19.03
C LEU A 29 -24.02 -9.51 -17.71
N VAL A 30 -25.03 -10.17 -17.14
CA VAL A 30 -25.66 -9.77 -15.87
C VAL A 30 -24.67 -9.90 -14.71
N VAL A 31 -23.88 -10.98 -14.63
CA VAL A 31 -22.88 -11.14 -13.56
C VAL A 31 -21.77 -10.10 -13.66
N ASN A 32 -21.31 -9.75 -14.87
CA ASN A 32 -20.26 -8.73 -15.05
C ASN A 32 -20.79 -7.28 -14.98
N PHE A 33 -22.06 -7.02 -15.29
CA PHE A 33 -22.67 -5.68 -15.17
C PHE A 33 -23.26 -5.39 -13.77
N PHE A 34 -23.69 -6.41 -13.02
CA PHE A 34 -24.32 -6.22 -11.69
C PHE A 34 -23.40 -6.53 -10.50
N SER A 35 -22.12 -6.85 -10.72
CA SER A 35 -21.14 -6.96 -9.64
C SER A 35 -19.79 -6.44 -10.15
N PRO A 36 -19.51 -5.12 -10.03
CA PRO A 36 -19.04 -4.54 -8.75
C PRO A 36 -19.32 -3.02 -8.62
N THR A 37 -20.06 -2.57 -7.60
CA THR A 37 -20.12 -1.12 -7.28
C THR A 37 -20.08 -0.89 -5.77
N HIS A 38 -20.92 -1.59 -5.02
CA HIS A 38 -21.02 -1.39 -3.57
C HIS A 38 -19.75 -1.82 -2.80
N THR A 39 -19.09 -2.89 -3.23
CA THR A 39 -17.84 -3.36 -2.60
C THR A 39 -16.67 -2.42 -2.84
N ASP A 40 -16.65 -1.72 -3.97
CA ASP A 40 -15.57 -0.81 -4.32
C ASP A 40 -15.78 0.56 -3.67
N GLU A 41 -17.03 1.04 -3.56
CA GLU A 41 -17.37 2.21 -2.74
C GLU A 41 -17.03 2.00 -1.25
N LEU A 42 -17.39 0.85 -0.66
CA LEU A 42 -17.06 0.56 0.74
C LEU A 42 -15.54 0.46 0.98
N LYS A 43 -14.79 -0.07 0.01
CA LYS A 43 -13.32 -0.06 0.05
C LYS A 43 -12.77 1.34 -0.04
N GLU A 44 -13.32 2.18 -0.93
CA GLU A 44 -12.88 3.57 -1.08
C GLU A 44 -13.18 4.40 0.17
N ILE A 45 -14.35 4.20 0.78
CA ILE A 45 -14.73 4.81 2.07
C ILE A 45 -13.78 4.35 3.17
N GLY A 46 -13.55 3.03 3.32
CA GLY A 46 -12.64 2.49 4.32
C GLY A 46 -11.19 2.94 4.10
N PHE A 47 -10.77 3.07 2.85
CA PHE A 47 -9.46 3.59 2.46
C PHE A 47 -9.31 5.07 2.84
N LYS A 48 -10.30 5.91 2.49
CA LYS A 48 -10.30 7.33 2.84
C LYS A 48 -10.34 7.52 4.35
N ASP A 49 -11.09 6.68 5.06
CA ASP A 49 -11.12 6.69 6.53
C ASP A 49 -9.76 6.30 7.14
N SER A 50 -9.04 5.34 6.54
CA SER A 50 -7.71 4.93 7.03
C SER A 50 -6.64 6.01 6.88
N SER A 51 -6.78 6.89 5.89
CA SER A 51 -5.85 8.01 5.65
C SER A 51 -5.84 9.01 6.81
N LYS A 52 -6.95 9.11 7.56
CA LYS A 52 -7.02 9.89 8.79
C LYS A 52 -6.04 9.38 9.84
N PHE A 53 -5.65 8.10 9.82
CA PHE A 53 -4.64 7.54 10.69
C PHE A 53 -3.23 7.47 10.05
N GLY A 54 -3.06 8.10 8.89
CA GLY A 54 -1.80 8.05 8.12
C GLY A 54 -1.52 6.70 7.46
N VAL A 55 -2.56 5.89 7.25
CA VAL A 55 -2.48 4.67 6.46
C VAL A 55 -2.86 5.01 5.02
N PHE A 56 -1.92 4.83 4.12
CA PHE A 56 -2.11 5.06 2.69
C PHE A 56 -1.74 3.76 1.96
N TYR A 57 -2.65 3.24 1.13
CA TYR A 57 -2.38 2.00 0.37
C TYR A 57 -1.83 2.24 -1.04
N SER A 58 -1.74 3.51 -1.49
CA SER A 58 -1.01 3.85 -2.71
C SER A 58 -0.19 5.12 -2.55
N LEU A 59 0.92 5.20 -3.31
CA LEU A 59 1.65 6.45 -3.46
C LEU A 59 0.78 7.52 -4.14
N GLN A 60 -0.08 7.12 -5.08
CA GLN A 60 -0.92 8.05 -5.82
C GLN A 60 -1.84 8.83 -4.89
N THR A 61 -2.49 8.15 -3.95
CA THR A 61 -3.35 8.82 -2.96
C THR A 61 -2.59 9.87 -2.17
N ILE A 62 -1.34 9.61 -1.78
CA ILE A 62 -0.53 10.59 -1.06
C ILE A 62 -0.31 11.83 -1.94
N LEU A 63 0.00 11.61 -3.22
CA LEU A 63 0.20 12.70 -4.18
C LEU A 63 -1.10 13.48 -4.43
N ASP A 64 -2.22 12.78 -4.60
CA ASP A 64 -3.55 13.38 -4.76
C ASP A 64 -3.91 14.23 -3.53
N THR A 65 -3.66 13.72 -2.31
CA THR A 65 -3.86 14.48 -1.07
C THR A 65 -3.01 15.74 -1.05
N LEU A 66 -1.75 15.68 -1.49
CA LEU A 66 -0.87 16.86 -1.54
C LEU A 66 -1.29 17.88 -2.62
N ASP A 67 -2.00 17.43 -3.65
CA ASP A 67 -2.52 18.24 -4.76
C ASP A 67 -3.88 18.89 -4.46
N GLU A 68 -4.54 18.51 -3.37
CA GLU A 68 -5.82 19.13 -2.99
C GLU A 68 -5.71 20.66 -2.84
N THR A 69 -6.76 21.39 -3.22
CA THR A 69 -6.79 22.87 -3.24
C THR A 69 -6.33 23.52 -1.93
N ARG A 70 -6.57 22.86 -0.79
CA ARG A 70 -6.15 23.34 0.55
C ARG A 70 -4.64 23.27 0.79
N TYR A 71 -3.90 22.48 -0.01
CA TYR A 71 -2.48 22.21 0.15
C TYR A 71 -1.63 22.66 -1.03
N GLN A 72 -2.16 22.66 -2.26
CA GLN A 72 -1.42 23.00 -3.48
C GLN A 72 -0.68 24.35 -3.37
N ASN A 73 -1.25 25.37 -2.74
CA ASN A 73 -0.63 26.70 -2.67
C ASN A 73 0.39 26.86 -1.51
N LYS A 74 0.64 25.82 -0.71
CA LYS A 74 1.54 25.92 0.46
C LYS A 74 3.01 25.76 0.03
N PRO A 75 3.90 26.73 0.33
CA PRO A 75 5.32 26.64 -0.05
C PRO A 75 6.03 25.37 0.43
N LYS A 76 5.72 24.89 1.63
CA LYS A 76 6.28 23.64 2.18
C LYS A 76 5.85 22.38 1.40
N VAL A 77 4.66 22.39 0.80
CA VAL A 77 4.17 21.28 -0.02
C VAL A 77 4.89 21.28 -1.36
N HIS A 78 5.02 22.45 -2.01
CA HIS A 78 5.86 22.59 -3.20
C HIS A 78 7.31 22.16 -2.96
N GLN A 79 7.90 22.53 -1.82
CA GLN A 79 9.23 22.10 -1.46
C GLN A 79 9.31 20.57 -1.28
N LEU A 80 8.32 19.97 -0.63
CA LEU A 80 8.24 18.51 -0.45
C LEU A 80 8.16 17.78 -1.79
N LEU A 81 7.25 18.18 -2.67
CA LEU A 81 7.09 17.59 -4.00
C LEU A 81 8.34 17.82 -4.86
N GLY A 82 8.94 19.01 -4.78
CA GLY A 82 10.21 19.32 -5.45
C GLY A 82 11.37 18.43 -4.96
N VAL A 83 11.50 18.19 -3.65
CA VAL A 83 12.50 17.26 -3.12
C VAL A 83 12.19 15.83 -3.52
N PHE A 84 10.92 15.43 -3.49
CA PHE A 84 10.48 14.11 -3.94
C PHE A 84 10.91 13.88 -5.39
N GLU A 85 10.44 14.68 -6.33
CA GLU A 85 10.69 14.52 -7.77
C GLU A 85 12.19 14.58 -8.12
N ASN A 86 12.92 15.52 -7.53
CA ASN A 86 14.32 15.76 -7.92
C ASN A 86 15.35 14.91 -7.19
N HIS A 87 15.05 14.41 -5.99
CA HIS A 87 16.06 13.76 -5.13
C HIS A 87 15.66 12.40 -4.56
N CYS A 88 14.37 12.18 -4.28
CA CYS A 88 13.92 10.94 -3.64
C CYS A 88 13.22 9.98 -4.59
N LYS A 89 12.76 10.47 -5.75
CA LYS A 89 11.93 9.70 -6.65
C LYS A 89 12.72 8.50 -7.15
N PRO A 90 12.12 7.32 -7.08
CA PRO A 90 12.55 6.15 -7.81
C PRO A 90 13.07 6.43 -9.22
N ARG A 91 14.38 6.25 -9.45
CA ARG A 91 14.96 6.27 -10.82
C ARG A 91 15.28 4.89 -11.34
N ASP A 92 15.51 3.95 -10.44
CA ASP A 92 15.78 2.57 -10.81
C ASP A 92 14.47 1.90 -11.27
N SER A 93 14.37 1.63 -12.57
CA SER A 93 13.28 0.89 -13.20
C SER A 93 13.62 -0.59 -13.36
N ARG A 94 14.80 -1.05 -12.89
CA ARG A 94 15.23 -2.44 -12.99
C ARG A 94 14.18 -3.34 -12.33
N PRO A 95 13.77 -4.43 -13.00
CA PRO A 95 12.90 -5.42 -12.39
C PRO A 95 13.62 -6.07 -11.20
N LEU A 96 12.83 -6.42 -10.19
CA LEU A 96 13.35 -7.12 -9.02
C LEU A 96 13.73 -8.55 -9.40
N SER A 97 14.87 -8.99 -8.88
CA SER A 97 15.32 -10.36 -8.95
C SER A 97 14.23 -11.30 -8.42
N SER A 98 14.02 -12.41 -9.12
CA SER A 98 13.15 -13.51 -8.66
C SER A 98 13.70 -14.16 -7.39
N SER A 99 15.03 -14.17 -7.24
CA SER A 99 15.70 -14.59 -6.03
C SER A 99 15.85 -13.40 -5.08
N ARG A 100 15.18 -13.47 -3.92
CA ARG A 100 15.35 -12.54 -2.79
C ARG A 100 15.83 -13.33 -1.57
N PRO A 101 17.12 -13.68 -1.55
CA PRO A 101 17.63 -14.64 -0.57
C PRO A 101 17.75 -14.04 0.84
N TYR A 102 17.73 -12.71 0.98
CA TYR A 102 17.92 -12.05 2.27
C TYR A 102 16.61 -11.62 2.92
N PRO A 103 16.52 -11.68 4.25
CA PRO A 103 15.31 -11.29 4.96
C PRO A 103 15.15 -9.77 5.04
N PHE A 104 13.89 -9.33 4.96
CA PHE A 104 13.46 -7.99 5.35
C PHE A 104 12.77 -8.07 6.71
N ILE A 105 13.34 -7.43 7.71
CA ILE A 105 12.88 -7.47 9.10
C ILE A 105 12.44 -6.07 9.49
N VAL A 106 11.23 -5.95 10.05
CA VAL A 106 10.74 -4.69 10.62
C VAL A 106 10.70 -4.83 12.14
N ILE A 107 11.32 -3.89 12.85
CA ILE A 107 11.26 -3.79 14.30
C ILE A 107 10.29 -2.68 14.67
N GLU A 108 9.20 -3.06 15.33
CA GLU A 108 8.13 -2.19 15.82
C GLU A 108 8.14 -2.11 17.35
N GLY A 109 7.39 -1.15 17.92
CA GLY A 109 7.20 -1.05 19.37
C GLY A 109 7.03 0.39 19.86
N ALA A 110 6.31 0.59 20.98
CA ALA A 110 5.91 1.90 21.46
C ALA A 110 7.10 2.82 21.87
N GLN A 111 8.14 2.25 22.49
CA GLN A 111 9.27 3.03 22.97
C GLN A 111 10.31 3.28 21.87
N ARG A 112 10.32 4.50 21.32
CA ARG A 112 11.17 4.91 20.18
C ARG A 112 12.66 4.63 20.41
N THR A 113 13.19 4.92 21.60
CA THR A 113 14.63 4.79 21.89
C THR A 113 15.06 3.32 21.95
N GLY A 114 14.36 2.49 22.71
CA GLY A 114 14.69 1.06 22.82
C GLY A 114 14.56 0.34 21.49
N ARG A 115 13.50 0.63 20.72
CA ARG A 115 13.33 0.10 19.36
C ARG A 115 14.53 0.42 18.45
N ARG A 116 15.04 1.66 18.52
CA ARG A 116 16.20 2.08 17.75
C ARG A 116 17.49 1.41 18.20
N ILE A 117 17.68 1.19 19.49
CA ILE A 117 18.84 0.46 20.04
C ILE A 117 18.79 -0.99 19.58
N LEU A 118 17.66 -1.67 19.80
CA LEU A 118 17.45 -3.07 19.43
C LEU A 118 17.62 -3.29 17.93
N GLY A 119 16.97 -2.49 17.09
CA GLY A 119 17.06 -2.64 15.64
C GLY A 119 18.48 -2.45 15.11
N LYS A 120 19.25 -1.50 15.67
CA LYS A 120 20.67 -1.33 15.32
C LYS A 120 21.54 -2.50 15.81
N ALA A 121 21.28 -2.99 17.02
CA ALA A 121 22.02 -4.12 17.59
C ALA A 121 21.78 -5.40 16.78
N LEU A 122 20.52 -5.70 16.46
CA LEU A 122 20.14 -6.81 15.60
C LEU A 122 20.76 -6.70 14.21
N ALA A 123 20.70 -5.52 13.59
CA ALA A 123 21.29 -5.32 12.28
C ALA A 123 22.79 -5.60 12.30
N LYS A 124 23.49 -5.12 13.34
CA LYS A 124 24.92 -5.38 13.52
C LYS A 124 25.22 -6.88 13.71
N SER A 125 24.41 -7.60 14.49
CA SER A 125 24.68 -9.02 14.79
C SER A 125 24.51 -9.94 13.58
N ILE A 126 23.62 -9.59 12.64
CA ILE A 126 23.35 -10.41 11.46
C ILE A 126 23.99 -9.86 10.16
N GLY A 127 24.80 -8.80 10.26
CA GLY A 127 25.39 -8.14 9.09
C GLY A 127 24.37 -7.44 8.18
N ALA A 128 23.21 -7.03 8.72
CA ALA A 128 22.17 -6.33 7.96
C ALA A 128 22.43 -4.84 7.81
N LYS A 129 21.75 -4.25 6.83
CA LYS A 129 21.56 -2.80 6.76
C LYS A 129 20.50 -2.35 7.77
N ALA A 130 20.88 -1.49 8.71
CA ALA A 130 19.90 -0.76 9.53
C ALA A 130 19.33 0.43 8.75
N VAL A 131 18.00 0.49 8.63
CA VAL A 131 17.27 1.58 7.97
C VAL A 131 16.27 2.20 8.96
N VAL A 132 16.06 3.52 8.86
CA VAL A 132 15.08 4.27 9.65
C VAL A 132 13.98 4.80 8.73
N GLY A 133 12.76 4.96 9.25
CA GLY A 133 11.59 5.26 8.41
C GLY A 133 11.62 6.58 7.63
N ILE A 134 12.41 7.58 8.05
CA ILE A 134 12.57 8.84 7.30
C ILE A 134 13.82 8.74 6.40
N PRO A 135 13.68 8.81 5.07
CA PRO A 135 14.81 8.77 4.16
C PRO A 135 15.66 10.05 4.26
N ARG A 136 16.96 9.94 3.99
CA ARG A 136 17.92 11.05 4.13
C ARG A 136 17.55 12.28 3.31
N CYS A 137 16.97 12.08 2.12
CA CYS A 137 16.55 13.17 1.26
C CYS A 137 15.39 14.00 1.86
N MET A 138 14.59 13.43 2.76
CA MET A 138 13.43 14.11 3.39
C MET A 138 13.69 14.65 4.80
N ILE A 139 14.81 14.26 5.45
CA ILE A 139 15.03 14.56 6.88
C ILE A 139 14.99 16.05 7.20
N LYS A 140 15.46 16.91 6.28
CA LYS A 140 15.50 18.37 6.46
C LYS A 140 14.12 19.02 6.45
N LEU A 141 13.12 18.35 5.85
CA LEU A 141 11.77 18.88 5.73
C LEU A 141 10.87 18.51 6.92
N ARG A 142 11.24 17.48 7.69
CA ARG A 142 10.42 16.89 8.76
C ARG A 142 9.73 17.92 9.66
N HIS A 143 10.49 18.92 10.13
CA HIS A 143 10.00 19.91 11.10
C HIS A 143 8.94 20.85 10.53
N GLN A 144 8.90 21.05 9.21
CA GLN A 144 7.91 21.91 8.55
C GLN A 144 6.49 21.32 8.58
N PHE A 145 6.38 20.02 8.88
CA PHE A 145 5.12 19.27 8.92
C PHE A 145 4.66 18.97 10.36
N ASP A 146 5.32 19.52 11.39
CA ASP A 146 5.01 19.14 12.77
C ASP A 146 3.65 19.68 13.28
N THR A 147 3.13 20.76 12.69
CA THR A 147 1.97 21.53 13.16
C THR A 147 0.62 21.12 12.59
N GLU A 148 0.58 20.55 11.38
CA GLU A 148 -0.66 20.17 10.69
C GLU A 148 -0.77 18.64 10.68
N SER A 149 -1.70 18.07 11.44
CA SER A 149 -1.80 16.63 11.70
C SER A 149 -1.95 15.80 10.41
N GLU A 150 -2.83 16.22 9.50
CA GLU A 150 -3.03 15.54 8.22
C GLU A 150 -1.79 15.61 7.34
N LEU A 151 -1.24 16.81 7.09
CA LEU A 151 0.00 16.96 6.32
C LEU A 151 1.19 16.21 6.95
N LYS A 152 1.25 16.13 8.27
CA LYS A 152 2.24 15.31 8.99
C LYS A 152 2.08 13.84 8.62
N ARG A 153 0.86 13.32 8.70
CA ARG A 153 0.51 11.94 8.34
C ARG A 153 0.88 11.67 6.88
N THR A 154 0.52 12.57 5.96
CA THR A 154 0.86 12.48 4.52
C THR A 154 2.37 12.51 4.27
N PHE A 155 3.11 13.37 4.97
CA PHE A 155 4.58 13.41 4.90
C PHE A 155 5.22 12.08 5.31
N PHE A 156 4.78 11.51 6.43
CA PHE A 156 5.29 10.21 6.89
C PHE A 156 4.85 9.06 5.97
N GLY A 157 3.64 9.11 5.42
CA GLY A 157 3.17 8.22 4.37
C GLY A 157 4.11 8.23 3.17
N LEU A 158 4.45 9.42 2.65
CA LEU A 158 5.38 9.57 1.53
C LEU A 158 6.76 8.99 1.85
N CYS A 159 7.26 9.26 3.07
CA CYS A 159 8.54 8.71 3.54
C CYS A 159 8.54 7.17 3.58
N ASN A 160 7.41 6.53 3.94
CA ASN A 160 7.30 5.07 3.92
C ASN A 160 7.45 4.51 2.51
N TYR A 161 6.79 5.09 1.51
CA TYR A 161 6.92 4.66 0.11
C TYR A 161 8.33 4.85 -0.44
N ILE A 162 8.95 6.01 -0.19
CA ILE A 162 10.33 6.27 -0.59
C ILE A 162 11.28 5.26 0.08
N THR A 163 11.08 4.98 1.37
CA THR A 163 11.89 4.01 2.11
C THR A 163 11.71 2.59 1.58
N ALA A 164 10.48 2.17 1.28
CA ALA A 164 10.20 0.87 0.67
C ALA A 164 10.90 0.72 -0.68
N PHE A 165 10.86 1.78 -1.50
CA PHE A 165 11.59 1.80 -2.75
C PHE A 165 13.10 1.69 -2.55
N ASN A 166 13.68 2.43 -1.62
CA ASN A 166 15.11 2.36 -1.36
C ASN A 166 15.54 0.94 -0.92
N ILE A 167 14.70 0.25 -0.16
CA ILE A 167 15.00 -1.05 0.43
C ILE A 167 14.86 -2.20 -0.58
N ARG A 168 13.95 -2.11 -1.55
CA ARG A 168 13.59 -3.27 -2.41
C ARG A 168 14.77 -3.92 -3.14
N HIS A 169 15.77 -3.13 -3.55
CA HIS A 169 17.00 -3.63 -4.18
C HIS A 169 18.10 -3.96 -3.16
N MET A 170 18.07 -3.37 -1.97
CA MET A 170 19.01 -3.72 -0.90
C MET A 170 18.80 -5.17 -0.44
N VAL A 171 17.53 -5.61 -0.35
CA VAL A 171 17.14 -6.97 0.06
C VAL A 171 17.62 -8.05 -0.93
N GLU A 172 17.99 -7.68 -2.15
CA GLU A 172 18.58 -8.61 -3.12
C GLU A 172 20.03 -8.96 -2.76
N ASN A 173 20.73 -8.09 -2.03
CA ASN A 173 22.16 -8.15 -1.81
C ASN A 173 22.56 -8.31 -0.34
N MET A 174 21.68 -7.98 0.61
CA MET A 174 21.94 -8.12 2.04
C MET A 174 20.65 -8.12 2.88
N PRO A 175 20.67 -8.64 4.12
CA PRO A 175 19.55 -8.51 5.04
C PRO A 175 19.29 -7.03 5.35
N VAL A 176 18.02 -6.68 5.58
CA VAL A 176 17.63 -5.31 5.94
C VAL A 176 16.78 -5.33 7.21
N VAL A 177 17.14 -4.48 8.17
CA VAL A 177 16.37 -4.23 9.39
C VAL A 177 15.83 -2.79 9.34
N LEU A 178 14.52 -2.65 9.16
CA LEU A 178 13.82 -1.37 9.20
C LEU A 178 13.29 -1.09 10.61
N ILE A 179 13.61 0.09 11.14
CA ILE A 179 13.29 0.50 12.50
C ILE A 179 12.08 1.44 12.47
N GLY A 180 10.91 0.89 12.75
CA GLY A 180 9.61 1.56 12.63
C GLY A 180 9.20 1.75 11.17
N TYR A 181 8.02 1.25 10.81
CA TYR A 181 7.46 1.40 9.47
C TYR A 181 6.01 1.92 9.52
N TRP A 182 5.13 1.42 8.66
CA TRP A 182 3.75 1.93 8.56
C TRP A 182 2.94 1.68 9.84
N MET A 183 3.16 0.55 10.53
CA MET A 183 2.46 0.23 11.78
C MET A 183 2.81 1.18 12.92
N ASP A 184 4.07 1.62 13.01
CA ASP A 184 4.48 2.64 13.99
C ASP A 184 3.67 3.93 13.86
N GLN A 185 3.52 4.39 12.61
CA GLN A 185 2.79 5.63 12.33
C GLN A 185 1.29 5.45 12.56
N ALA A 186 0.71 4.36 12.06
CA ALA A 186 -0.70 4.05 12.24
C ALA A 186 -1.06 3.97 13.74
N THR A 187 -0.30 3.20 14.51
CA THR A 187 -0.53 3.01 15.95
C THR A 187 -0.40 4.32 16.71
N PHE A 188 0.63 5.12 16.40
CA PHE A 188 0.81 6.44 17.02
C PHE A 188 -0.36 7.39 16.73
N ASN A 189 -0.88 7.38 15.50
CA ASN A 189 -2.00 8.23 15.11
C ASN A 189 -3.33 7.77 15.72
N ILE A 190 -3.58 6.46 15.78
CA ILE A 190 -4.76 5.88 16.45
C ILE A 190 -4.73 6.24 17.95
N ALA A 191 -3.61 6.02 18.62
CA ALA A 191 -3.47 6.37 20.04
C ALA A 191 -3.66 7.86 20.33
N LYS A 192 -3.32 8.74 19.38
CA LYS A 192 -3.59 10.17 19.48
C LYS A 192 -5.05 10.54 19.27
N GLU A 193 -5.74 9.83 18.38
CA GLU A 193 -7.15 10.06 18.10
C GLU A 193 -8.02 9.59 19.28
N TYR A 194 -7.62 8.50 19.93
CA TYR A 194 -8.34 7.87 21.03
C TYR A 194 -7.50 7.90 22.33
N PRO A 195 -7.30 9.08 22.97
CA PRO A 195 -6.39 9.20 24.11
C PRO A 195 -6.93 8.56 25.40
N ASN A 196 -8.25 8.49 25.57
CA ASN A 196 -8.91 8.05 26.81
C ASN A 196 -9.98 6.97 26.58
N VAL A 197 -10.11 6.48 25.35
CA VAL A 197 -11.09 5.48 24.95
C VAL A 197 -10.41 4.49 24.02
N LEU A 198 -10.92 3.25 23.95
CA LEU A 198 -10.43 2.32 22.94
C LEU A 198 -11.02 2.70 21.57
N PRO A 199 -10.27 2.52 20.47
CA PRO A 199 -10.85 2.61 19.13
C PRO A 199 -12.02 1.62 18.99
N PRO A 200 -13.06 1.97 18.20
CA PRO A 200 -14.25 1.13 17.99
C PRO A 200 -13.94 -0.19 17.29
#